data_AF-A0A1C7N4M7-F1
#
_entry.id   AF-A0A1C7N4M7-F1
#
_cell.length_a   1.000
_cell.length_b   1.000
_cell.length_c   1.000
_cell.angle_alpha   90.00
_cell.angle_beta   90.00
_cell.angle_gamma   90.00
#
_symmetry.space_group_name_H-M   'P 1'
#
loop_
_entity.id
_entity.type
_entity.pdbx_description
1 polymer ?
#
loop_
_entity_poly.entity_id
_entity_poly.type
_entity_poly.pdbx_seq_one_letter_code
_entity_poly.pdbx_strand_id
1 'polypeptide(L)'
;MSYIYYTAAALLVVLSIYKPFISKLDKARSIGLGVASFLAPFIIKYNSLLESNIAFKFSKQWLYSTNLVHSSSSSNETTFDTMQHLTYLNDNVSLMTDAIVLFILAFITASLHGLFTRWQFSITFVRPRANAYFSMFLRYGLSTLNLCLAVMSQKASSHKLSLAFSFFGLLWYLSGPYLIRRWKPAVAVALISAGFSFFVCNTASADSLLYKISFLDWALYTTVLVLVCHSLDHLDALMNTYPYLVEADKEKQCHFQDATSFSYWSHMFYLACNIPSEHELDPAPIENLETAIKVLGPASRSWKTMAALFPVNLRQDLCLLYAFFRTADDLVDDAPTPEQCSENLVTIRRFLRDVFSPAKASDNPTLDTLPSHINWDQYAELLPNEEVLVIFKNFARIAHYLCSRAMFELTDAWELDLLGKPVKKQNDLLDYAALISGTFGELCTCAIMYKTGHGNWGKQLDNAARDEDVLSRARATGQCLQLVNIARDIIADSLVGRCYVPVQYMASKDTYRLLKEAKAPYQVGEHTLKSYSLRILELADQISDKAQKGIDGLPEEVQDSIRAAFEIYMAIGPILRNDSGFPLRAKVPKGQQQWIALRCIYGFRGPVARAITRTFYEMVSLYSRETTNTH
;
A
#
# COMPACT_ATOMS: atom_id res chain seq x y z
N MET A 1 -4.92 19.96 -30.97
CA MET A 1 -6.00 18.99 -30.64
C MET A 1 -5.53 17.53 -30.66
N SER A 2 -4.86 17.04 -31.70
CA SER A 2 -4.29 15.67 -31.80
C SER A 2 -3.56 15.19 -30.53
N TYR A 3 -2.63 15.99 -30.02
CA TYR A 3 -1.84 15.67 -28.84
C TYR A 3 -2.64 15.63 -27.53
N ILE A 4 -3.75 16.37 -27.41
CA ILE A 4 -4.68 16.24 -26.28
C ILE A 4 -5.34 14.86 -26.32
N TYR A 5 -5.79 14.41 -27.49
CA TYR A 5 -6.40 13.09 -27.64
C TYR A 5 -5.41 11.97 -27.29
N TYR A 6 -4.16 12.05 -27.75
CA TYR A 6 -3.13 11.07 -27.42
C TYR A 6 -2.79 11.05 -25.93
N THR A 7 -2.64 12.22 -25.30
CA THR A 7 -2.38 12.30 -23.86
C THR A 7 -3.57 11.82 -23.02
N ALA A 8 -4.80 12.17 -23.40
CA ALA A 8 -6.01 11.70 -22.73
C ALA A 8 -6.18 10.17 -22.87
N ALA A 9 -5.94 9.61 -24.06
CA ALA A 9 -5.98 8.16 -24.28
C ALA A 9 -4.93 7.43 -23.43
N ALA A 10 -3.69 7.94 -23.38
CA ALA A 10 -2.65 7.37 -22.54
C ALA A 10 -2.99 7.47 -21.04
N LEU A 11 -3.56 8.60 -20.60
CA LEU A 11 -4.04 8.75 -19.22
C LEU A 11 -5.10 7.70 -18.90
N LEU A 12 -6.06 7.46 -19.80
CA LEU A 12 -7.07 6.41 -19.62
C LEU A 12 -6.44 5.02 -19.49
N VAL A 13 -5.42 4.70 -20.28
CA VAL A 13 -4.70 3.41 -20.18
C VAL A 13 -3.98 3.29 -18.83
N VAL A 14 -3.20 4.31 -18.46
CA VAL A 14 -2.44 4.32 -17.20
C VAL A 14 -3.38 4.25 -15.99
N LEU A 15 -4.46 5.03 -16.00
CA LEU A 15 -5.49 4.98 -14.97
C LEU A 15 -6.19 3.63 -14.94
N SER A 16 -6.51 3.05 -16.09
CA SER A 16 -7.16 1.73 -16.12
C SER A 16 -6.31 0.70 -15.39
N ILE A 17 -4.99 0.71 -15.61
CA ILE A 17 -4.03 -0.20 -14.97
C ILE A 17 -3.81 0.13 -13.48
N TYR A 18 -3.65 1.41 -13.14
CA TYR A 18 -3.21 1.80 -11.80
C TYR A 18 -4.34 2.13 -10.82
N LYS A 19 -5.53 2.50 -11.30
CA LYS A 19 -6.71 2.89 -10.49
C LYS A 19 -6.94 2.01 -9.26
N PRO A 20 -6.87 0.66 -9.35
CA PRO A 20 -7.14 -0.21 -8.20
C PRO A 20 -6.13 -0.08 -7.05
N PHE A 21 -4.99 0.54 -7.32
CA PHE A 21 -3.87 0.65 -6.41
C PHE A 21 -3.69 2.07 -5.85
N ILE A 22 -4.43 3.03 -6.38
CA ILE A 22 -4.33 4.45 -6.03
C ILE A 22 -4.74 4.65 -4.58
N SER A 23 -3.77 5.02 -3.74
CA SER A 23 -4.00 5.49 -2.37
C SER A 23 -4.45 6.96 -2.33
N LYS A 24 -4.89 7.45 -1.17
CA LYS A 24 -5.17 8.88 -0.95
C LYS A 24 -3.95 9.76 -1.24
N LEU A 25 -2.74 9.33 -0.86
CA LEU A 25 -1.50 10.05 -1.17
C LEU A 25 -1.23 10.10 -2.68
N ASP A 26 -1.49 9.01 -3.40
CA ASP A 26 -1.35 8.96 -4.86
C ASP A 26 -2.31 9.94 -5.57
N LYS A 27 -3.54 10.08 -5.07
CA LYS A 27 -4.51 11.08 -5.56
C LYS A 27 -4.01 12.49 -5.28
N ALA A 28 -3.64 12.77 -4.04
CA ALA A 28 -3.22 14.09 -3.60
C ALA A 28 -1.98 14.58 -4.38
N ARG A 29 -0.96 13.73 -4.53
CA ARG A 29 0.24 14.09 -5.30
C ARG A 29 -0.04 14.25 -6.81
N SER A 30 -0.85 13.38 -7.41
CA SER A 30 -1.17 13.47 -8.84
C SER A 30 -1.96 14.73 -9.17
N ILE A 31 -2.92 15.10 -8.31
CA ILE A 31 -3.68 16.35 -8.44
C ILE A 31 -2.77 17.56 -8.18
N GLY A 32 -1.98 17.54 -7.11
CA GLY A 32 -1.09 18.65 -6.75
C GLY A 32 -0.06 18.96 -7.83
N LEU A 33 0.64 17.93 -8.33
CA LEU A 33 1.58 18.07 -9.44
C LEU A 33 0.87 18.48 -10.73
N GLY A 34 -0.29 17.90 -11.03
CA GLY A 34 -1.12 18.28 -12.18
C GLY A 34 -1.47 19.77 -12.16
N VAL A 35 -2.01 20.27 -11.03
CA VAL A 35 -2.40 21.68 -10.86
C VAL A 35 -1.19 22.60 -10.96
N ALA A 36 -0.06 22.24 -10.34
CA ALA A 36 1.18 23.02 -10.47
C ALA A 36 1.63 23.14 -11.94
N SER A 37 1.61 22.03 -12.68
CA SER A 37 1.95 21.98 -14.11
C SER A 37 0.93 22.70 -14.99
N PHE A 38 -0.35 22.70 -14.62
CA PHE A 38 -1.41 23.46 -15.29
C PHE A 38 -1.20 24.97 -15.16
N LEU A 39 -0.84 25.44 -13.95
CA LEU A 39 -0.67 26.86 -13.68
C LEU A 39 0.63 27.43 -14.23
N ALA A 40 1.66 26.60 -14.42
CA ALA A 40 3.00 27.05 -14.82
C ALA A 40 3.02 27.92 -16.09
N PRO A 41 2.37 27.58 -17.21
CA PRO A 41 2.36 28.42 -18.41
C PRO A 41 1.75 29.81 -18.19
N PHE A 42 0.71 29.90 -17.37
CA PHE A 42 0.04 31.17 -17.04
C PHE A 42 0.92 32.07 -16.17
N ILE A 43 1.61 31.49 -15.17
CA ILE A 43 2.55 32.23 -14.32
C ILE A 43 3.71 32.75 -15.16
N ILE A 44 4.26 31.93 -16.07
CA ILE A 44 5.33 32.33 -16.98
C ILE A 44 4.88 33.47 -17.89
N LYS A 45 3.69 33.36 -18.50
CA LYS A 45 3.13 34.42 -19.36
C LYS A 45 2.85 35.70 -18.58
N TYR A 46 2.35 35.59 -17.35
CA TYR A 46 2.10 36.75 -16.50
C TYR A 46 3.41 37.47 -16.14
N ASN A 47 4.44 36.73 -15.75
CA ASN A 47 5.75 37.31 -15.42
C ASN A 47 6.41 37.97 -16.64
N SER A 48 6.34 37.36 -17.83
CA SER A 48 6.88 37.98 -19.06
C SER A 48 6.10 39.23 -19.47
N LEU A 49 4.79 39.26 -19.25
CA LEU A 49 3.98 40.47 -19.42
C LEU A 49 4.33 41.54 -18.38
N LEU A 50 4.66 41.16 -17.14
CA LEU A 50 5.07 42.11 -16.10
C LEU A 50 6.42 42.73 -16.45
N GLU A 51 7.40 41.91 -16.83
CA GLU A 51 8.73 42.37 -17.26
C GLU A 51 8.67 43.24 -18.51
N SER A 52 7.87 42.85 -19.52
CA SER A 52 7.68 43.66 -20.73
C SER A 52 6.92 44.95 -20.45
N ASN A 53 5.94 44.98 -19.55
CA ASN A 53 5.25 46.22 -19.17
C ASN A 53 6.14 47.16 -18.35
N ILE A 54 7.03 46.62 -17.52
CA ILE A 54 8.05 47.40 -16.80
C ILE A 54 9.06 47.96 -17.81
N ALA A 55 9.57 47.14 -18.73
CA ALA A 55 10.47 47.56 -19.80
C ALA A 55 9.83 48.58 -20.75
N PHE A 56 8.53 48.43 -21.05
CA PHE A 56 7.74 49.35 -21.87
C PHE A 56 7.47 50.67 -21.14
N LYS A 57 7.19 50.65 -19.83
CA LYS A 57 7.12 51.89 -19.04
C LYS A 57 8.46 52.60 -19.02
N PHE A 58 9.57 51.88 -18.87
CA PHE A 58 10.92 52.44 -18.94
C PHE A 58 11.25 53.01 -20.33
N SER A 59 10.91 52.31 -21.41
CA SER A 59 11.16 52.78 -22.78
C SER A 59 10.27 53.95 -23.18
N LYS A 60 9.00 53.97 -22.74
CA LYS A 60 8.07 55.07 -22.97
C LYS A 60 8.47 56.32 -22.17
N GLN A 61 8.92 56.15 -20.93
CA GLN A 61 9.46 57.23 -20.11
C GLN A 61 10.79 57.78 -20.68
N TRP A 62 11.61 56.92 -21.29
CA TRP A 62 12.81 57.32 -22.04
C TRP A 62 12.48 58.02 -23.37
N LEU A 63 11.48 57.56 -24.14
CA LEU A 63 10.99 58.19 -25.38
C LEU A 63 10.33 59.55 -25.12
N TYR A 64 9.53 59.70 -24.05
CA TYR A 64 8.99 61.00 -23.63
C TYR A 64 10.08 61.98 -23.20
N SER A 65 11.23 61.49 -22.73
CA SER A 65 12.37 62.34 -22.38
C SER A 65 13.25 62.73 -23.58
N THR A 66 13.06 62.12 -24.76
CA THR A 66 14.05 62.24 -25.86
C THR A 66 13.56 62.73 -27.21
N ASN A 67 12.26 62.93 -27.51
CA ASN A 67 11.89 63.68 -28.74
C ASN A 67 10.51 64.36 -28.75
N LEU A 68 10.53 65.65 -29.11
CA LEU A 68 9.48 66.34 -29.85
C LEU A 68 9.25 65.63 -31.19
N VAL A 69 7.98 65.44 -31.59
CA VAL A 69 7.41 65.62 -32.95
C VAL A 69 6.04 64.93 -33.00
N HIS A 70 5.01 65.72 -33.31
CA HIS A 70 3.70 65.28 -33.78
C HIS A 70 3.81 64.64 -35.17
N SER A 71 3.14 63.52 -35.42
CA SER A 71 2.28 63.38 -36.62
C SER A 71 1.37 62.15 -36.58
N SER A 72 0.28 62.30 -37.31
CA SER A 72 -0.97 61.56 -37.45
C SER A 72 -0.90 60.27 -38.27
N SER A 73 -1.62 59.22 -37.85
CA SER A 73 -2.10 58.14 -38.72
C SER A 73 -3.24 57.29 -38.08
N SER A 74 -4.45 57.85 -38.01
CA SER A 74 -5.63 57.25 -37.35
C SER A 74 -6.48 56.34 -38.25
N SER A 75 -5.89 55.59 -39.20
CA SER A 75 -6.66 54.70 -40.09
C SER A 75 -6.14 53.25 -40.17
N ASN A 76 -5.07 52.91 -39.43
CA ASN A 76 -4.57 51.53 -39.30
C ASN A 76 -4.91 50.90 -37.94
N GLU A 77 -5.45 51.66 -36.99
CA GLU A 77 -5.68 51.19 -35.61
C GLU A 77 -6.76 50.10 -35.52
N THR A 78 -7.87 50.21 -36.27
CA THR A 78 -8.97 49.24 -36.19
C THR A 78 -8.64 47.85 -36.73
N THR A 79 -7.84 47.74 -37.80
CA THR A 79 -7.40 46.46 -38.37
C THR A 79 -6.29 45.82 -37.53
N PHE A 80 -5.41 46.65 -36.96
CA PHE A 80 -4.34 46.21 -36.07
C PHE A 80 -4.89 45.72 -34.72
N ASP A 81 -5.88 46.42 -34.16
CA ASP A 81 -6.58 46.00 -32.94
C ASP A 81 -7.33 44.68 -33.14
N THR A 82 -7.99 44.48 -34.29
CA THR A 82 -8.68 43.22 -34.58
C THR A 82 -7.70 42.06 -34.77
N MET A 83 -6.56 42.29 -35.43
CA MET A 83 -5.49 41.29 -35.56
C MET A 83 -4.80 40.99 -34.23
N GLN A 84 -4.47 42.01 -33.42
CA GLN A 84 -3.94 41.82 -32.06
C GLN A 84 -4.93 41.08 -31.17
N HIS A 85 -6.24 41.39 -31.26
CA HIS A 85 -7.26 40.72 -30.49
C HIS A 85 -7.44 39.26 -30.93
N LEU A 86 -7.32 38.96 -32.22
CA LEU A 86 -7.32 37.58 -32.75
C LEU A 86 -6.05 36.81 -32.36
N THR A 87 -4.87 37.41 -32.46
CA THR A 87 -3.60 36.80 -32.01
C THR A 87 -3.60 36.57 -30.50
N TYR A 88 -4.11 37.52 -29.71
CA TYR A 88 -4.26 37.39 -28.27
C TYR A 88 -5.25 36.27 -27.88
N LEU A 89 -6.38 36.16 -28.60
CA LEU A 89 -7.34 35.07 -28.42
C LEU A 89 -6.71 33.71 -28.81
N ASN A 90 -5.99 33.64 -29.93
CA ASN A 90 -5.36 32.40 -30.40
C ASN A 90 -4.23 31.95 -29.46
N ASP A 91 -3.43 32.89 -28.95
CA ASP A 91 -2.39 32.64 -27.95
C ASP A 91 -2.96 32.13 -26.63
N ASN A 92 -4.13 32.63 -26.22
CA ASN A 92 -4.81 32.17 -25.00
C ASN A 92 -5.43 30.77 -25.17
N VAL A 93 -5.95 30.44 -26.36
CA VAL A 93 -6.47 29.10 -26.68
C VAL A 93 -5.34 28.06 -26.72
N SER A 94 -4.21 28.41 -27.35
CA SER A 94 -3.00 27.57 -27.39
C SER A 94 -2.45 27.34 -25.97
N LEU A 95 -2.37 28.40 -25.15
CA LEU A 95 -1.87 28.32 -23.78
C LEU A 95 -2.74 27.44 -22.87
N MET A 96 -4.07 27.58 -22.95
CA MET A 96 -5.00 26.74 -22.20
C MET A 96 -4.85 25.26 -22.59
N THR A 97 -4.69 25.01 -23.89
CA THR A 97 -4.47 23.65 -24.39
C THR A 97 -3.18 23.05 -23.84
N ASP A 98 -2.08 23.81 -23.89
CA ASP A 98 -0.79 23.38 -23.38
C ASP A 98 -0.82 23.14 -21.87
N ALA A 99 -1.53 23.98 -21.11
CA ALA A 99 -1.75 23.79 -19.68
C ALA A 99 -2.51 22.49 -19.35
N ILE A 100 -3.58 22.17 -20.09
CA ILE A 100 -4.33 20.92 -19.94
C ILE A 100 -3.43 19.71 -20.22
N VAL A 101 -2.60 19.78 -21.27
CA VAL A 101 -1.69 18.68 -21.62
C VAL A 101 -0.62 18.50 -20.56
N LEU A 102 -0.04 19.58 -20.03
CA LEU A 102 0.93 19.50 -18.93
C LEU A 102 0.33 18.90 -17.66
N PHE A 103 -0.92 19.25 -17.33
CA PHE A 103 -1.67 18.62 -16.24
C PHE A 103 -1.75 17.10 -16.43
N ILE A 104 -2.18 16.66 -17.63
CA ILE A 104 -2.35 15.24 -17.95
C ILE A 104 -1.00 14.50 -17.90
N LEU A 105 0.06 15.09 -18.47
CA LEU A 105 1.40 14.49 -18.46
C LEU A 105 1.96 14.35 -17.04
N ALA A 106 1.78 15.37 -16.19
CA ALA A 106 2.18 15.30 -14.79
C ALA A 106 1.44 14.18 -14.05
N PHE A 107 0.13 14.07 -14.30
CA PHE A 107 -0.71 13.01 -13.74
C PHE A 107 -0.24 11.62 -14.18
N ILE A 108 0.06 11.44 -15.48
CA ILE A 108 0.60 10.20 -16.02
C ILE A 108 1.92 9.85 -15.33
N THR A 109 2.86 10.80 -15.22
CA THR A 109 4.15 10.59 -14.56
C THR A 109 3.99 10.17 -13.10
N ALA A 110 3.12 10.85 -12.34
CA ALA A 110 2.85 10.50 -10.94
C ALA A 110 2.20 9.12 -10.78
N SER A 111 1.33 8.73 -11.72
CA SER A 111 0.68 7.41 -11.76
C SER A 111 1.67 6.30 -12.12
N LEU A 112 2.53 6.53 -13.12
CA LEU A 112 3.60 5.60 -13.49
C LEU A 112 4.61 5.43 -12.35
N HIS A 113 4.97 6.53 -11.66
CA HIS A 113 5.80 6.47 -10.45
C HIS A 113 5.18 5.52 -9.43
N GLY A 114 3.90 5.72 -9.11
CA GLY A 114 3.18 4.86 -8.17
C GLY A 114 3.16 3.40 -8.58
N LEU A 115 2.93 3.10 -9.86
CA LEU A 115 2.92 1.73 -10.39
C LEU A 115 4.28 1.04 -10.26
N PHE A 116 5.37 1.73 -10.57
CA PHE A 116 6.72 1.15 -10.56
C PHE A 116 7.28 0.99 -9.14
N THR A 117 6.91 1.89 -8.22
CA THR A 117 7.43 1.92 -6.85
C THR A 117 6.66 1.01 -5.89
N ARG A 118 5.39 0.70 -6.17
CA ARG A 118 4.50 -0.06 -5.28
C ARG A 118 5.01 -1.41 -4.79
N TRP A 119 5.83 -2.11 -5.56
CA TRP A 119 6.11 -3.55 -5.33
C TRP A 119 7.06 -3.86 -4.17
N GLN A 120 7.57 -2.85 -3.47
CA GLN A 120 8.50 -2.99 -2.36
C GLN A 120 8.11 -2.05 -1.22
N PHE A 121 8.45 -2.42 0.01
CA PHE A 121 8.23 -1.56 1.18
C PHE A 121 9.15 -0.34 1.09
N SER A 122 8.59 0.86 0.95
CA SER A 122 9.36 2.10 0.83
C SER A 122 10.41 2.23 1.94
N ILE A 123 10.07 1.90 3.19
CA ILE A 123 10.99 2.06 4.32
C ILE A 123 12.26 1.19 4.23
N THR A 124 12.23 0.05 3.52
CA THR A 124 13.41 -0.85 3.40
C THR A 124 14.57 -0.26 2.60
N PHE A 125 14.39 0.91 1.99
CA PHE A 125 15.43 1.68 1.31
C PHE A 125 16.11 2.72 2.21
N VAL A 126 15.62 2.95 3.42
CA VAL A 126 16.29 3.75 4.45
C VAL A 126 17.28 2.86 5.19
N ARG A 127 18.52 3.32 5.42
CA ARG A 127 19.57 2.51 6.04
C ARG A 127 20.18 3.23 7.26
N PRO A 128 19.64 3.01 8.47
CA PRO A 128 20.16 3.67 9.66
C PRO A 128 21.60 3.29 10.02
N ARG A 129 22.03 2.05 9.73
CA ARG A 129 23.43 1.63 9.92
C ARG A 129 24.40 2.07 8.80
N ALA A 130 23.97 2.94 7.89
CA ALA A 130 24.87 3.47 6.87
C ALA A 130 25.98 4.32 7.51
N ASN A 131 27.17 4.32 6.90
CA ASN A 131 28.27 5.17 7.34
C ASN A 131 27.83 6.64 7.39
N ALA A 132 27.94 7.28 8.56
CA ALA A 132 27.43 8.63 8.79
C ALA A 132 28.06 9.67 7.86
N TYR A 133 29.39 9.63 7.67
CA TYR A 133 30.08 10.56 6.77
C TYR A 133 29.64 10.38 5.32
N PHE A 134 29.50 9.14 4.87
CA PHE A 134 29.03 8.85 3.52
C PHE A 134 27.57 9.31 3.33
N SER A 135 26.69 9.03 4.30
CA SER A 135 25.29 9.45 4.26
C SER A 135 25.14 10.97 4.25
N MET A 136 25.91 11.68 5.09
CA MET A 136 25.95 13.14 5.11
C MET A 136 26.50 13.70 3.80
N PHE A 137 27.58 13.15 3.26
CA PHE A 137 28.12 13.57 1.96
C PHE A 137 27.08 13.40 0.84
N LEU A 138 26.42 12.24 0.79
CA LEU A 138 25.38 11.99 -0.21
C LEU A 138 24.23 12.98 -0.09
N ARG A 139 23.81 13.35 1.12
CA ARG A 139 22.71 14.30 1.33
C ARG A 139 23.12 15.74 1.06
N TYR A 140 24.09 16.24 1.82
CA TYR A 140 24.49 17.66 1.83
C TYR A 140 25.44 17.99 0.68
N GLY A 141 26.42 17.13 0.41
CA GLY A 141 27.44 17.36 -0.61
C GLY A 141 26.83 17.42 -2.01
N LEU A 142 26.02 16.43 -2.38
CA LEU A 142 25.36 16.40 -3.69
C LEU A 142 24.24 17.44 -3.80
N SER A 143 23.53 17.76 -2.72
CA SER A 143 22.57 18.88 -2.73
C SER A 143 23.28 20.22 -3.01
N THR A 144 24.38 20.49 -2.28
CA THR A 144 25.20 21.70 -2.46
C THR A 144 25.78 21.76 -3.87
N LEU A 145 26.27 20.64 -4.42
CA LEU A 145 26.76 20.57 -5.79
C LEU A 145 25.68 20.98 -6.80
N ASN A 146 24.45 20.47 -6.66
CA ASN A 146 23.34 20.86 -7.52
C ASN A 146 23.02 22.36 -7.39
N LEU A 147 23.02 22.92 -6.18
CA LEU A 147 22.82 24.36 -5.98
C LEU A 147 23.95 25.20 -6.61
N CYS A 148 25.20 24.75 -6.53
CA CYS A 148 26.32 25.39 -7.23
C CYS A 148 26.11 25.37 -8.76
N LEU A 149 25.71 24.23 -9.32
CA LEU A 149 25.37 24.09 -10.74
C LEU A 149 24.20 24.99 -11.14
N ALA A 150 23.21 25.19 -10.25
CA ALA A 150 22.10 26.11 -10.47
C ALA A 150 22.60 27.56 -10.59
N VAL A 151 23.48 28.00 -9.69
CA VAL A 151 24.09 29.34 -9.73
C VAL A 151 24.98 29.52 -10.96
N MET A 152 25.77 28.51 -11.33
CA MET A 152 26.61 28.55 -12.53
C MET A 152 25.75 28.64 -13.80
N SER A 153 24.67 27.87 -13.87
CA SER A 153 23.73 27.91 -14.99
C SER A 153 23.03 29.26 -15.12
N GLN A 154 22.69 29.89 -13.98
CA GLN A 154 22.13 31.25 -13.98
C GLN A 154 23.14 32.27 -14.53
N LYS A 155 24.41 32.17 -14.14
CA LYS A 155 25.49 33.03 -14.67
C LYS A 155 25.75 32.81 -16.16
N ALA A 156 25.52 31.60 -16.65
CA ALA A 156 25.60 31.24 -18.07
C ALA A 156 24.29 31.53 -18.84
N SER A 157 23.37 32.32 -18.27
CA SER A 157 22.06 32.67 -18.85
C SER A 157 21.18 31.47 -19.23
N SER A 158 21.42 30.32 -18.59
CA SER A 158 20.67 29.08 -18.80
C SER A 158 19.61 28.90 -17.69
N HIS A 159 18.57 29.74 -17.72
CA HIS A 159 17.55 29.80 -16.66
C HIS A 159 16.81 28.48 -16.41
N LYS A 160 16.53 27.69 -17.45
CA LYS A 160 15.88 26.38 -17.31
C LYS A 160 16.72 25.39 -16.49
N LEU A 161 18.01 25.33 -16.79
CA LEU A 161 18.97 24.48 -16.07
C LEU A 161 19.15 24.98 -14.64
N SER A 162 19.21 26.30 -14.44
CA SER A 162 19.28 26.89 -13.10
C SER A 162 18.10 26.45 -12.23
N LEU A 163 16.88 26.54 -12.75
CA LEU A 163 15.68 26.13 -12.04
C LEU A 163 15.68 24.62 -11.76
N ALA A 164 15.98 23.79 -12.76
CA ALA A 164 16.03 22.34 -12.60
C ALA A 164 17.03 21.90 -11.53
N PHE A 165 18.25 22.44 -11.56
CA PHE A 165 19.28 22.13 -10.57
C PHE A 165 18.93 22.65 -9.17
N SER A 166 18.17 23.75 -9.07
CA SER A 166 17.66 24.23 -7.78
C SER A 166 16.68 23.21 -7.16
N PHE A 167 15.73 22.70 -7.96
CA PHE A 167 14.83 21.63 -7.53
C PHE A 167 15.58 20.33 -7.23
N PHE A 168 16.56 19.96 -8.04
CA PHE A 168 17.39 18.78 -7.78
C PHE A 168 18.12 18.91 -6.45
N GLY A 169 18.73 20.07 -6.16
CA GLY A 169 19.38 20.31 -4.87
C GLY A 169 18.44 20.14 -3.68
N LEU A 170 17.25 20.75 -3.74
CA LEU A 170 16.25 20.67 -2.68
C LEU A 170 15.70 19.25 -2.49
N LEU A 171 15.25 18.60 -3.57
CA LEU A 171 14.65 17.26 -3.51
C LEU A 171 15.69 16.18 -3.18
N TRP A 172 16.94 16.39 -3.60
CA TRP A 172 18.05 15.53 -3.19
C TRP A 172 18.37 15.68 -1.70
N TYR A 173 18.28 16.88 -1.14
CA TYR A 173 18.42 17.06 0.30
C TYR A 173 17.36 16.27 1.09
N LEU A 174 16.13 16.19 0.59
CA LEU A 174 15.04 15.47 1.25
C LEU A 174 15.13 13.94 1.10
N SER A 175 15.61 13.43 -0.03
CA SER A 175 15.52 11.99 -0.32
C SER A 175 16.70 11.39 -1.11
N GLY A 176 17.85 12.06 -1.19
CA GLY A 176 19.00 11.62 -1.99
C GLY A 176 19.53 10.23 -1.65
N PRO A 177 19.91 9.94 -0.39
CA PRO A 177 20.36 8.61 0.01
C PRO A 177 19.32 7.51 -0.28
N TYR A 178 18.06 7.79 0.02
CA TYR A 178 16.90 6.94 -0.29
C TYR A 178 16.77 6.67 -1.80
N LEU A 179 16.85 7.72 -2.62
CA LEU A 179 16.75 7.66 -4.07
C LEU A 179 17.86 6.82 -4.70
N ILE A 180 19.11 6.95 -4.23
CA ILE A 180 20.23 6.15 -4.74
C ILE A 180 19.93 4.65 -4.63
N ARG A 181 19.27 4.21 -3.55
CA ARG A 181 18.94 2.80 -3.34
C ARG A 181 17.70 2.37 -4.14
N ARG A 182 16.88 3.33 -4.59
CA ARG A 182 15.66 3.13 -5.38
C ARG A 182 15.76 3.72 -6.80
N TRP A 183 16.96 3.85 -7.35
CA TRP A 183 17.21 4.61 -8.58
C TRP A 183 16.54 4.01 -9.82
N LYS A 184 16.36 2.67 -9.87
CA LYS A 184 15.83 1.96 -11.03
C LYS A 184 14.41 2.43 -11.42
N PRO A 185 13.40 2.40 -10.51
CA PRO A 185 12.11 3.03 -10.77
C PRO A 185 12.21 4.50 -11.17
N ALA A 186 13.04 5.29 -10.47
CA ALA A 186 13.16 6.72 -10.71
C ALA A 186 13.60 7.03 -12.16
N VAL A 187 14.69 6.41 -12.60
CA VAL A 187 15.25 6.60 -13.95
C VAL A 187 14.29 6.06 -15.00
N ALA A 188 13.70 4.87 -14.78
CA ALA A 188 12.76 4.29 -15.73
C ALA A 188 11.54 5.19 -15.95
N VAL A 189 10.91 5.67 -14.89
CA VAL A 189 9.71 6.52 -14.97
C VAL A 189 10.05 7.88 -15.58
N ALA A 190 11.18 8.49 -15.21
CA ALA A 190 11.60 9.77 -15.76
C ALA A 190 11.83 9.68 -17.28
N LEU A 191 12.54 8.65 -17.75
CA LEU A 191 12.84 8.43 -19.17
C LEU A 191 11.60 8.03 -19.98
N ILE A 192 10.77 7.10 -19.48
CA ILE A 192 9.52 6.70 -20.13
C ILE A 192 8.60 7.91 -20.27
N SER A 193 8.44 8.69 -19.19
CA SER A 193 7.61 9.89 -19.21
C SER A 193 8.16 10.96 -20.15
N ALA A 194 9.49 11.17 -20.17
CA ALA A 194 10.12 12.15 -21.04
C ALA A 194 9.98 11.76 -22.52
N GLY A 195 10.26 10.50 -22.86
CA GLY A 195 10.11 9.97 -24.21
C GLY A 195 8.67 10.05 -24.70
N PHE A 196 7.70 9.67 -23.85
CA PHE A 196 6.28 9.80 -24.15
C PHE A 196 5.86 11.26 -24.36
N SER A 197 6.25 12.15 -23.45
CA SER A 197 5.89 13.58 -23.51
C SER A 197 6.47 14.25 -24.76
N PHE A 198 7.74 13.97 -25.07
CA PHE A 198 8.40 14.45 -26.28
C PHE A 198 7.69 13.96 -27.54
N PHE A 199 7.43 12.64 -27.63
CA PHE A 199 6.75 12.07 -28.80
C PHE A 199 5.36 12.68 -29.02
N VAL A 200 4.55 12.78 -27.97
CA VAL A 200 3.18 13.30 -28.10
C VAL A 200 3.18 14.79 -28.40
N CYS A 201 4.01 15.59 -27.73
CA CYS A 201 4.03 17.04 -27.94
C CYS A 201 4.65 17.45 -29.28
N ASN A 202 5.48 16.60 -29.89
CA ASN A 202 5.94 16.79 -31.28
C ASN A 202 4.82 16.64 -32.32
N THR A 203 3.64 16.15 -31.93
CA THR A 203 2.44 16.12 -32.79
C THR A 203 1.52 17.33 -32.62
N ALA A 204 1.91 18.29 -31.76
CA ALA A 204 1.20 19.56 -31.58
C ALA A 204 1.39 20.50 -32.78
N SER A 205 0.56 21.54 -32.87
CA SER A 205 0.75 22.60 -33.86
C SER A 205 2.07 23.34 -33.61
N ALA A 206 2.71 23.84 -34.68
CA ALA A 206 3.96 24.58 -34.57
C ALA A 206 3.87 25.84 -33.67
N ASP A 207 2.65 26.37 -33.49
CA ASP A 207 2.34 27.52 -32.62
C ASP A 207 2.21 27.16 -31.12
N SER A 208 2.22 25.87 -30.76
CA SER A 208 2.20 25.42 -29.36
C SER A 208 3.57 25.66 -28.70
N LEU A 209 3.57 26.04 -27.42
CA LEU A 209 4.80 26.15 -26.64
C LEU A 209 5.46 24.77 -26.48
N LEU A 210 4.65 23.72 -26.34
CA LEU A 210 5.10 22.36 -26.09
C LEU A 210 5.79 21.73 -27.30
N TYR A 211 5.45 22.16 -28.52
CA TYR A 211 6.10 21.71 -29.76
C TYR A 211 7.59 22.08 -29.82
N LYS A 212 7.97 23.22 -29.20
CA LYS A 212 9.34 23.75 -29.23
C LYS A 212 10.22 23.19 -28.10
N ILE A 213 9.67 22.35 -27.23
CA ILE A 213 10.36 21.81 -26.07
C ILE A 213 11.27 20.65 -26.49
N SER A 214 12.56 20.74 -26.16
CA SER A 214 13.53 19.70 -26.49
C SER A 214 13.33 18.44 -25.63
N PHE A 215 13.87 17.30 -26.07
CA PHE A 215 13.89 16.10 -25.23
C PHE A 215 14.58 16.34 -23.87
N LEU A 216 15.66 17.14 -23.85
CA LEU A 216 16.35 17.48 -22.61
C LEU A 216 15.44 18.25 -21.64
N ASP A 217 14.67 19.20 -22.13
CA ASP A 217 13.71 19.94 -21.31
C ASP A 217 12.64 19.01 -20.71
N TRP A 218 12.12 18.05 -21.50
CA TRP A 218 11.19 17.03 -21.01
C TRP A 218 11.83 16.12 -19.96
N ALA A 219 13.07 15.70 -20.18
CA ALA A 219 13.82 14.89 -19.23
C ALA A 219 14.04 15.62 -17.90
N LEU A 220 14.36 16.92 -17.93
CA LEU A 220 14.48 17.74 -16.72
C LEU A 220 13.14 17.85 -15.99
N TYR A 221 12.07 18.19 -16.71
CA TYR A 221 10.72 18.32 -16.16
C TYR A 221 10.24 17.02 -15.49
N THR A 222 10.30 15.89 -16.19
CA THR A 222 9.83 14.60 -15.64
C THR A 222 10.72 14.13 -14.50
N THR A 223 12.02 14.43 -14.53
CA THR A 223 12.91 14.14 -13.41
C THR A 223 12.49 14.92 -12.16
N VAL A 224 12.17 16.22 -12.28
CA VAL A 224 11.65 17.00 -11.12
C VAL A 224 10.39 16.36 -10.56
N LEU A 225 9.41 16.00 -11.41
CA LEU A 225 8.17 15.36 -10.96
C LEU A 225 8.43 14.03 -10.23
N VAL A 226 9.31 13.18 -10.79
CA VAL A 226 9.68 11.89 -10.18
C VAL A 226 10.41 12.08 -8.87
N LEU A 227 11.27 13.09 -8.75
CA LEU A 227 11.96 13.43 -7.51
C LEU A 227 10.98 13.91 -6.44
N VAL A 228 9.99 14.74 -6.79
CA VAL A 228 8.92 15.14 -5.85
C VAL A 228 8.16 13.91 -5.35
N CYS A 229 7.77 13.00 -6.26
CA CYS A 229 7.08 11.77 -5.88
C CYS A 229 7.94 10.89 -4.96
N HIS A 230 9.25 10.77 -5.22
CA HIS A 230 10.18 10.06 -4.36
C HIS A 230 10.32 10.70 -2.98
N SER A 231 10.41 12.03 -2.90
CA SER A 231 10.49 12.73 -1.61
C SER A 231 9.21 12.54 -0.79
N LEU A 232 8.04 12.56 -1.43
CA LEU A 232 6.77 12.26 -0.75
C LEU A 232 6.71 10.81 -0.24
N ASP A 233 7.10 9.83 -1.05
CA ASP A 233 7.18 8.42 -0.62
C ASP A 233 8.15 8.23 0.56
N HIS A 234 9.27 8.95 0.55
CA HIS A 234 10.28 8.89 1.61
C HIS A 234 9.75 9.46 2.92
N LEU A 235 9.16 10.66 2.87
CA LEU A 235 8.57 11.32 4.03
C LEU A 235 7.40 10.50 4.61
N ASP A 236 6.51 9.98 3.77
CA ASP A 236 5.40 9.13 4.21
C ASP A 236 5.90 7.83 4.87
N ALA A 237 6.94 7.20 4.33
CA ALA A 237 7.55 6.02 4.92
C ALA A 237 8.17 6.30 6.30
N LEU A 238 8.89 7.42 6.43
CA LEU A 238 9.47 7.87 7.70
C LEU A 238 8.38 8.18 8.72
N MET A 239 7.35 8.94 8.34
CA MET A 239 6.24 9.30 9.23
C MET A 239 5.47 8.08 9.73
N ASN A 240 5.29 7.05 8.89
CA ASN A 240 4.60 5.82 9.30
C ASN A 240 5.46 4.88 10.15
N THR A 241 6.78 4.85 9.95
CA THR A 241 7.69 3.94 10.69
C THR A 241 8.21 4.59 11.98
N TYR A 242 8.42 5.90 11.96
CA TYR A 242 8.95 6.71 13.04
C TYR A 242 7.98 7.86 13.36
N PRO A 243 6.75 7.57 13.79
CA PRO A 243 5.74 8.60 14.02
C PRO A 243 6.14 9.62 15.08
N TYR A 244 7.02 9.24 16.03
CA TYR A 244 7.56 10.15 17.05
C TYR A 244 8.35 11.32 16.48
N LEU A 245 8.84 11.24 15.23
CA LEU A 245 9.53 12.36 14.58
C LEU A 245 8.62 13.56 14.38
N VAL A 246 7.30 13.35 14.33
CA VAL A 246 6.31 14.41 14.10
C VAL A 246 5.31 14.54 15.25
N GLU A 247 4.99 13.44 15.94
CA GLU A 247 4.06 13.42 17.08
C GLU A 247 4.38 12.21 17.99
N ALA A 248 4.81 12.49 19.21
CA ALA A 248 5.20 11.46 20.18
C ALA A 248 3.97 10.82 20.87
N ASP A 249 2.86 11.55 20.98
CA ASP A 249 1.65 11.07 21.63
C ASP A 249 0.90 10.08 20.73
N LYS A 250 0.92 8.79 21.11
CA LYS A 250 0.27 7.70 20.38
C LYS A 250 -1.24 7.93 20.17
N GLU A 251 -1.92 8.64 21.07
CA GLU A 251 -3.35 8.91 20.88
C GLU A 251 -3.58 9.92 19.75
N LYS A 252 -2.70 10.91 19.61
CA LYS A 252 -2.78 11.94 18.57
C LYS A 252 -2.29 11.47 17.21
N GLN A 253 -1.51 10.39 17.17
CA GLN A 253 -0.98 9.84 15.92
C GLN A 253 -2.05 9.43 14.90
N CYS A 254 -3.30 9.20 15.35
CA CYS A 254 -4.42 8.93 14.44
C CYS A 254 -4.73 10.12 13.50
N HIS A 255 -4.43 11.36 13.91
CA HIS A 255 -4.83 12.56 13.16
C HIS A 255 -4.04 12.79 11.87
N PHE A 256 -2.90 12.13 11.67
CA PHE A 256 -2.10 12.25 10.45
C PHE A 256 -2.12 10.96 9.60
N GLN A 257 -3.09 10.07 9.78
CA GLN A 257 -3.19 8.87 8.93
C GLN A 257 -3.94 9.13 7.59
N ASP A 258 -4.65 10.27 7.46
CA ASP A 258 -5.41 10.60 6.25
C ASP A 258 -4.70 11.65 5.38
N ALA A 259 -4.18 11.25 4.22
CA ALA A 259 -3.52 12.12 3.25
C ALA A 259 -4.42 13.19 2.58
N THR A 260 -5.73 13.16 2.83
CA THR A 260 -6.66 14.24 2.43
C THR A 260 -6.81 15.33 3.49
N SER A 261 -6.33 15.08 4.71
CA SER A 261 -6.45 16.00 5.83
C SER A 261 -5.35 17.07 5.84
N PHE A 262 -5.68 18.26 6.35
CA PHE A 262 -4.69 19.30 6.61
C PHE A 262 -3.62 18.84 7.61
N SER A 263 -4.04 18.09 8.65
CA SER A 263 -3.14 17.55 9.67
C SER A 263 -2.04 16.68 9.06
N TYR A 264 -2.36 15.77 8.13
CA TYR A 264 -1.33 14.99 7.43
C TYR A 264 -0.28 15.88 6.76
N TRP A 265 -0.72 16.89 6.00
CA TRP A 265 0.20 17.77 5.28
C TRP A 265 1.00 18.70 6.19
N SER A 266 0.45 19.13 7.33
CA SER A 266 1.20 19.90 8.31
C SER A 266 2.33 19.08 8.94
N HIS A 267 2.09 17.80 9.25
CA HIS A 267 3.13 16.91 9.78
C HIS A 267 4.17 16.53 8.71
N MET A 268 3.75 16.29 7.46
CA MET A 268 4.67 16.09 6.33
C MET A 268 5.58 17.30 6.11
N PHE A 269 5.03 18.52 6.20
CA PHE A 269 5.81 19.74 6.09
C PHE A 269 6.79 19.91 7.25
N TYR A 270 6.33 19.69 8.49
CA TYR A 270 7.19 19.71 9.67
C TYR A 270 8.36 18.72 9.54
N LEU A 271 8.07 17.49 9.09
CA LEU A 271 9.09 16.48 8.83
C LEU A 271 10.04 16.91 7.71
N ALA A 272 9.54 17.48 6.61
CA ALA A 272 10.40 17.98 5.53
C ALA A 272 11.34 19.11 5.98
N CYS A 273 10.94 19.92 6.96
CA CYS A 273 11.79 20.95 7.56
C CYS A 273 12.80 20.38 8.57
N ASN A 274 12.49 19.27 9.23
CA ASN A 274 13.27 18.70 10.33
C ASN A 274 13.73 17.26 10.07
N ILE A 275 13.91 16.89 8.80
CA ILE A 275 14.16 15.50 8.41
C ILE A 275 15.54 15.04 8.93
N PRO A 276 15.58 14.00 9.78
CA PRO A 276 16.82 13.51 10.36
C PRO A 276 17.71 12.88 9.30
N SER A 277 19.01 12.81 9.58
CA SER A 277 19.92 11.97 8.81
C SER A 277 19.62 10.50 9.09
N GLU A 278 19.81 9.62 8.10
CA GLU A 278 19.42 8.20 8.29
C GLU A 278 20.11 7.55 9.50
N HIS A 279 21.35 7.93 9.81
CA HIS A 279 22.12 7.39 10.93
C HIS A 279 21.66 7.86 12.32
N GLU A 280 20.80 8.88 12.37
CA GLU A 280 20.17 9.36 13.61
C GLU A 280 18.90 8.57 13.94
N LEU A 281 18.40 7.78 12.99
CA LEU A 281 17.23 6.92 13.18
C LEU A 281 17.61 5.67 13.97
N ASP A 282 16.70 5.21 14.82
CA ASP A 282 16.81 3.90 15.45
C ASP A 282 16.74 2.80 14.35
N PRO A 283 17.72 1.90 14.23
CA PRO A 283 17.66 0.79 13.28
C PRO A 283 16.55 -0.22 13.59
N ALA A 284 16.11 -0.32 14.85
CA ALA A 284 15.27 -1.43 15.30
C ALA A 284 13.94 -1.56 14.52
N PRO A 285 13.13 -0.52 14.26
CA PRO A 285 11.87 -0.68 13.52
C PRO A 285 12.04 -1.28 12.12
N ILE A 286 13.11 -0.91 11.39
CA ILE A 286 13.37 -1.42 10.03
C ILE A 286 13.92 -2.84 10.09
N GLU A 287 14.92 -3.10 10.92
CA GLU A 287 15.52 -4.43 11.05
C GLU A 287 14.50 -5.45 11.55
N ASN A 288 13.64 -5.05 12.49
CA ASN A 288 12.59 -5.90 13.00
C ASN A 288 11.53 -6.21 11.93
N LEU A 289 11.19 -5.26 11.04
CA LEU A 289 10.33 -5.51 9.88
C LEU A 289 10.97 -6.49 8.88
N GLU A 290 12.27 -6.32 8.59
CA GLU A 290 13.02 -7.24 7.72
C GLU A 290 13.00 -8.67 8.30
N THR A 291 13.16 -8.81 9.63
CA THR A 291 13.02 -10.10 10.34
C THR A 291 11.60 -10.67 10.20
N ALA A 292 10.54 -9.87 10.35
CA ALA A 292 9.18 -10.33 10.12
C ALA A 292 8.97 -10.85 8.68
N ILE A 293 9.50 -10.15 7.67
CA ILE A 293 9.43 -10.57 6.27
C ILE A 293 10.21 -11.88 6.03
N LYS A 294 11.34 -12.07 6.75
CA LYS A 294 12.17 -13.28 6.70
C LYS A 294 11.45 -14.47 7.34
N VAL A 295 10.91 -14.31 8.55
CA VAL A 295 10.19 -15.37 9.30
C VAL A 295 8.98 -15.88 8.52
N LEU A 296 8.24 -14.98 7.86
CA LEU A 296 7.13 -15.39 7.00
C LEU A 296 7.58 -16.21 5.78
N GLY A 297 8.85 -16.13 5.37
CA GLY A 297 9.48 -17.01 4.39
C GLY A 297 8.86 -16.99 2.98
N PRO A 298 9.20 -17.96 2.10
CA PRO A 298 8.57 -18.16 0.80
C PRO A 298 7.21 -18.89 0.87
N ALA A 299 6.91 -19.59 1.98
CA ALA A 299 5.64 -20.29 2.17
C ALA A 299 4.44 -19.32 2.22
N SER A 300 4.67 -18.09 2.67
CA SER A 300 3.71 -16.98 2.67
C SER A 300 3.59 -16.25 1.31
N ARG A 301 3.94 -16.90 0.18
CA ARG A 301 3.78 -16.33 -1.18
C ARG A 301 2.37 -15.78 -1.45
N SER A 302 1.34 -16.41 -0.88
CA SER A 302 -0.03 -15.90 -0.90
C SER A 302 -0.08 -14.55 -0.20
N TRP A 303 0.38 -14.44 1.05
CA TRP A 303 0.48 -13.17 1.77
C TRP A 303 1.27 -12.11 1.02
N LYS A 304 2.47 -12.40 0.48
CA LYS A 304 3.27 -11.39 -0.24
C LYS A 304 2.55 -10.83 -1.47
N THR A 305 1.85 -11.69 -2.21
CA THR A 305 1.03 -11.27 -3.36
C THR A 305 -0.17 -10.43 -2.92
N MET A 306 -0.82 -10.80 -1.80
CA MET A 306 -2.00 -10.08 -1.30
C MET A 306 -1.63 -8.76 -0.60
N ALA A 307 -0.54 -8.76 0.16
CA ALA A 307 0.07 -7.58 0.76
C ALA A 307 0.35 -6.52 -0.31
N ALA A 308 0.86 -6.91 -1.48
CA ALA A 308 1.10 -5.99 -2.60
C ALA A 308 -0.16 -5.27 -3.13
N LEU A 309 -1.37 -5.72 -2.74
CA LEU A 309 -2.63 -5.08 -3.13
C LEU A 309 -3.04 -3.95 -2.17
N PHE A 310 -2.62 -3.95 -0.91
CA PHE A 310 -3.00 -2.93 0.08
C PHE A 310 -2.28 -1.58 -0.12
N PRO A 311 -2.74 -0.46 0.46
CA PRO A 311 -1.97 0.78 0.58
C PRO A 311 -0.61 0.57 1.29
N VAL A 312 0.41 1.34 0.91
CA VAL A 312 1.81 1.13 1.36
C VAL A 312 1.96 1.19 2.88
N ASN A 313 1.32 2.16 3.53
CA ASN A 313 1.32 2.35 4.98
C ASN A 313 0.66 1.18 5.73
N LEU A 314 -0.42 0.61 5.19
CA LEU A 314 -1.15 -0.50 5.80
C LEU A 314 -0.40 -1.84 5.69
N ARG A 315 0.35 -2.06 4.60
CA ARG A 315 1.04 -3.33 4.36
C ARG A 315 2.01 -3.71 5.46
N GLN A 316 2.72 -2.71 5.97
CA GLN A 316 3.72 -2.90 7.02
C GLN A 316 3.04 -3.50 8.25
N ASP A 317 2.01 -2.83 8.74
CA ASP A 317 1.29 -3.23 9.95
C ASP A 317 0.60 -4.59 9.81
N LEU A 318 -0.05 -4.85 8.66
CA LEU A 318 -0.64 -6.16 8.43
C LEU A 318 0.42 -7.26 8.34
N CYS A 319 1.62 -6.94 7.83
CA CYS A 319 2.75 -7.88 7.82
C CYS A 319 3.24 -8.19 9.23
N LEU A 320 3.36 -7.17 10.09
CA LEU A 320 3.74 -7.33 11.49
C LEU A 320 2.69 -8.15 12.25
N LEU A 321 1.42 -7.83 12.04
CA LEU A 321 0.30 -8.55 12.64
C LEU A 321 0.31 -10.01 12.20
N TYR A 322 0.36 -10.29 10.89
CA TYR A 322 0.39 -11.68 10.41
C TYR A 322 1.62 -12.46 10.89
N ALA A 323 2.79 -11.81 10.98
CA ALA A 323 3.99 -12.43 11.54
C ALA A 323 3.81 -12.81 13.02
N PHE A 324 3.24 -11.93 13.84
CA PHE A 324 2.94 -12.24 15.24
C PHE A 324 2.01 -13.43 15.37
N PHE A 325 0.92 -13.46 14.60
CA PHE A 325 -0.05 -14.54 14.65
C PHE A 325 0.59 -15.87 14.26
N ARG A 326 1.33 -15.90 13.16
CA ARG A 326 2.00 -17.11 12.69
C ARG A 326 3.03 -17.62 13.71
N THR A 327 3.81 -16.72 14.30
CA THR A 327 4.80 -17.08 15.31
C THR A 327 4.15 -17.55 16.61
N ALA A 328 3.08 -16.90 17.07
CA ALA A 328 2.37 -17.30 18.28
C ALA A 328 1.66 -18.65 18.11
N ASP A 329 1.07 -18.89 16.94
CA ASP A 329 0.52 -20.19 16.54
C ASP A 329 1.60 -21.28 16.62
N ASP A 330 2.76 -21.08 15.97
CA ASP A 330 3.89 -22.02 16.00
C ASP A 330 4.43 -22.26 17.42
N LEU A 331 4.44 -21.23 18.29
CA LEU A 331 4.84 -21.38 19.70
C LEU A 331 3.89 -22.27 20.50
N VAL A 332 2.59 -22.20 20.24
CA VAL A 332 1.59 -23.02 20.94
C VAL A 332 1.54 -24.43 20.34
N ASP A 333 1.70 -24.55 19.03
CA ASP A 333 1.39 -25.75 18.28
C ASP A 333 2.58 -26.70 18.09
N ASP A 334 3.78 -26.17 17.89
CA ASP A 334 4.96 -26.91 17.44
C ASP A 334 6.09 -26.94 18.49
N ALA A 335 5.76 -26.66 19.77
CA ALA A 335 6.75 -26.74 20.83
C ALA A 335 7.20 -28.20 21.10
N PRO A 336 8.43 -28.41 21.63
CA PRO A 336 8.97 -29.76 21.82
C PRO A 336 8.16 -30.65 22.77
N THR A 337 7.45 -30.07 23.75
CA THR A 337 6.65 -30.79 24.74
C THR A 337 5.29 -30.11 24.96
N PRO A 338 4.23 -30.86 25.33
CA PRO A 338 2.92 -30.29 25.68
C PRO A 338 2.97 -29.29 26.84
N GLU A 339 3.88 -29.51 27.79
CA GLU A 339 4.12 -28.59 28.90
C GLU A 339 4.64 -27.24 28.38
N GLN A 340 5.60 -27.26 27.45
CA GLN A 340 6.14 -26.06 26.83
C GLN A 340 5.08 -25.30 26.03
N CYS A 341 4.18 -26.01 25.32
CA CYS A 341 3.04 -25.39 24.64
C CYS A 341 2.18 -24.57 25.61
N SER A 342 1.90 -25.13 26.80
CA SER A 342 1.10 -24.49 27.84
C SER A 342 1.83 -23.28 28.45
N GLU A 343 3.14 -23.41 28.72
CA GLU A 343 3.98 -22.31 29.22
C GLU A 343 4.10 -21.16 28.21
N ASN A 344 4.20 -21.49 26.92
CA ASN A 344 4.22 -20.51 25.84
C ASN A 344 2.91 -19.72 25.78
N LEU A 345 1.75 -20.39 25.91
CA LEU A 345 0.45 -19.71 25.99
C LEU A 345 0.35 -18.78 27.21
N VAL A 346 0.84 -19.22 28.37
CA VAL A 346 0.91 -18.36 29.57
C VAL A 346 1.80 -17.14 29.32
N THR A 347 2.94 -17.32 28.65
CA THR A 347 3.85 -16.24 28.28
C THR A 347 3.20 -15.26 27.31
N ILE A 348 2.48 -15.75 26.30
CA ILE A 348 1.73 -14.91 25.36
C ILE A 348 0.64 -14.12 26.09
N ARG A 349 -0.16 -14.75 26.94
CA ARG A 349 -1.21 -14.07 27.73
C ARG A 349 -0.64 -13.01 28.67
N ARG A 350 0.51 -13.27 29.30
CA ARG A 350 1.25 -12.28 30.10
C ARG A 350 1.71 -11.11 29.23
N PHE A 351 2.33 -11.39 28.09
CA PHE A 351 2.76 -10.38 27.12
C PHE A 351 1.61 -9.48 26.68
N LEU A 352 0.47 -10.05 26.30
CA LEU A 352 -0.70 -9.27 25.90
C LEU A 352 -1.22 -8.39 27.04
N ARG A 353 -1.24 -8.90 28.27
CA ARG A 353 -1.61 -8.10 29.45
C ARG A 353 -0.67 -6.92 29.62
N ASP A 354 0.63 -7.12 29.50
CA ASP A 354 1.60 -6.03 29.64
C ASP A 354 1.46 -5.01 28.50
N VAL A 355 1.35 -5.47 27.25
CA VAL A 355 1.22 -4.61 26.06
C VAL A 355 -0.04 -3.75 26.09
N PHE A 356 -1.19 -4.32 26.47
CA PHE A 356 -2.46 -3.60 26.53
C PHE A 356 -2.71 -2.89 27.86
N SER A 357 -1.81 -3.05 28.84
CA SER A 357 -1.90 -2.27 30.09
C SER A 357 -1.61 -0.80 29.80
N PRO A 358 -2.38 0.13 30.39
CA PRO A 358 -2.10 1.55 30.25
C PRO A 358 -0.72 1.83 30.85
N ALA A 359 0.18 2.40 30.03
CA ALA A 359 1.48 2.84 30.50
C ALA A 359 1.28 3.84 31.64
N LYS A 360 2.00 3.66 32.76
CA LYS A 360 2.13 4.75 33.73
C LYS A 360 2.84 5.89 33.01
N ALA A 361 2.34 7.12 33.17
CA ALA A 361 3.02 8.31 32.66
C ALA A 361 4.47 8.31 33.18
N SER A 362 5.41 7.94 32.32
CA SER A 362 6.85 8.03 32.59
C SER A 362 7.45 9.01 31.61
N ASP A 363 8.22 9.96 32.14
CA ASP A 363 8.61 11.25 31.56
C ASP A 363 9.61 11.24 30.40
N ASN A 364 9.84 10.12 29.71
CA ASN A 364 10.75 10.14 28.55
C ASN A 364 10.22 9.28 27.40
N PRO A 365 9.90 9.86 26.23
CA PRO A 365 9.72 9.07 25.02
C PRO A 365 11.06 8.40 24.71
N THR A 366 11.11 7.07 24.82
CA THR A 366 12.26 6.30 24.36
C THR A 366 12.40 6.49 22.84
N LEU A 367 13.64 6.60 22.35
CA LEU A 367 13.93 6.67 20.92
C LEU A 367 13.35 5.45 20.17
N ASP A 368 13.29 4.31 20.86
CA ASP A 368 12.56 3.13 20.40
C ASP A 368 11.06 3.28 20.70
N THR A 369 10.25 3.20 19.65
CA THR A 369 8.76 3.16 19.63
C THR A 369 8.09 2.11 20.54
N LEU A 370 8.89 1.27 21.20
CA LEU A 370 8.42 0.23 22.12
C LEU A 370 7.83 0.83 23.41
N PRO A 371 6.83 0.17 24.01
CA PRO A 371 6.35 0.56 25.33
C PRO A 371 7.44 0.41 26.39
N SER A 372 7.76 1.49 27.10
CA SER A 372 8.84 1.56 28.10
C SER A 372 8.57 0.74 29.36
N HIS A 373 7.29 0.46 29.66
CA HIS A 373 6.89 -0.30 30.85
C HIS A 373 7.09 -1.81 30.71
N ILE A 374 7.42 -2.30 29.51
CA ILE A 374 7.63 -3.73 29.25
C ILE A 374 9.09 -4.08 29.51
N ASN A 375 9.34 -5.08 30.36
CA ASN A 375 10.67 -5.63 30.57
C ASN A 375 11.03 -6.62 29.44
N TRP A 376 11.74 -6.14 28.41
CA TRP A 376 12.11 -6.95 27.26
C TRP A 376 13.17 -8.01 27.55
N ASP A 377 14.03 -7.81 28.56
CA ASP A 377 15.04 -8.81 28.95
C ASP A 377 14.36 -10.05 29.54
N GLN A 378 13.29 -9.85 30.32
CA GLN A 378 12.46 -10.94 30.80
C GLN A 378 11.88 -11.77 29.64
N TYR A 379 11.35 -11.11 28.60
CA TYR A 379 10.82 -11.83 27.43
C TYR A 379 11.92 -12.50 26.59
N ALA A 380 13.14 -11.98 26.60
CA ALA A 380 14.27 -12.60 25.94
C ALA A 380 14.65 -13.95 26.58
N GLU A 381 14.48 -14.09 27.90
CA GLU A 381 14.69 -15.35 28.62
C GLU A 381 13.55 -16.36 28.42
N LEU A 382 12.32 -15.87 28.23
CA LEU A 382 11.12 -16.71 28.12
C LEU A 382 10.82 -17.21 26.71
N LEU A 383 11.24 -16.45 25.69
CA LEU A 383 11.00 -16.78 24.29
C LEU A 383 12.18 -17.59 23.74
N PRO A 384 11.93 -18.51 22.79
CA PRO A 384 12.93 -19.50 22.39
C PRO A 384 14.14 -18.91 21.65
N ASN A 385 14.02 -17.74 21.03
CA ASN A 385 15.11 -17.09 20.32
C ASN A 385 14.83 -15.58 20.07
N GLU A 386 15.87 -14.89 19.61
CA GLU A 386 15.82 -13.46 19.29
C GLU A 386 14.85 -13.11 18.15
N GLU A 387 14.70 -13.96 17.14
CA GLU A 387 13.76 -13.71 16.03
C GLU A 387 12.31 -13.64 16.56
N VAL A 388 11.92 -14.56 17.44
CA VAL A 388 10.60 -14.57 18.10
C VAL A 388 10.41 -13.33 18.97
N LEU A 389 11.41 -12.95 19.77
CA LEU A 389 11.37 -11.72 20.57
C LEU A 389 11.13 -10.48 19.69
N VAL A 390 11.80 -10.41 18.54
CA VAL A 390 11.65 -9.33 17.56
C VAL A 390 10.22 -9.27 17.02
N ILE A 391 9.58 -10.41 16.75
CA ILE A 391 8.17 -10.45 16.32
C ILE A 391 7.23 -9.89 17.41
N PHE A 392 7.48 -10.20 18.69
CA PHE A 392 6.71 -9.67 19.81
C PHE A 392 6.92 -8.15 19.96
N LYS A 393 8.16 -7.67 19.83
CA LYS A 393 8.48 -6.24 19.78
C LYS A 393 7.70 -5.53 18.67
N ASN A 394 7.64 -6.11 17.47
CA ASN A 394 6.85 -5.56 16.36
C ASN A 394 5.36 -5.44 16.67
N PHE A 395 4.77 -6.49 17.26
CA PHE A 395 3.38 -6.44 17.68
C PHE A 395 3.12 -5.32 18.70
N ALA A 396 4.00 -5.15 19.69
CA ALA A 396 3.85 -4.12 20.71
C ALA A 396 3.89 -2.68 20.14
N ARG A 397 4.59 -2.45 19.02
CA ARG A 397 4.59 -1.13 18.34
C ARG A 397 3.19 -0.75 17.84
N ILE A 398 2.47 -1.72 17.29
CA ILE A 398 1.18 -1.51 16.65
C ILE A 398 -0.03 -1.74 17.58
N ALA A 399 0.19 -2.34 18.75
CA ALA A 399 -0.89 -2.77 19.64
C ALA A 399 -1.82 -1.65 20.15
N HIS A 400 -1.35 -0.40 20.21
CA HIS A 400 -2.11 0.72 20.76
C HIS A 400 -3.40 1.08 20.00
N TYR A 401 -3.53 0.65 18.74
CA TYR A 401 -4.77 0.80 17.95
C TYR A 401 -5.45 -0.55 17.64
N LEU A 402 -5.04 -1.63 18.30
CA LEU A 402 -5.69 -2.95 18.18
C LEU A 402 -6.73 -3.18 19.29
N CYS A 403 -7.69 -4.06 19.02
CA CYS A 403 -8.71 -4.47 19.98
C CYS A 403 -8.16 -5.51 20.96
N SER A 404 -8.00 -5.14 22.24
CA SER A 404 -7.51 -6.05 23.28
C SER A 404 -8.43 -7.25 23.49
N ARG A 405 -9.76 -7.05 23.44
CA ARG A 405 -10.76 -8.13 23.54
C ARG A 405 -10.49 -9.22 22.49
N ALA A 406 -10.36 -8.83 21.23
CA ALA A 406 -10.11 -9.77 20.13
C ALA A 406 -8.80 -10.54 20.34
N MET A 407 -7.74 -9.88 20.83
CA MET A 407 -6.47 -10.55 21.14
C MET A 407 -6.60 -11.57 22.28
N PHE A 408 -7.34 -11.27 23.34
CA PHE A 408 -7.53 -12.22 24.44
C PHE A 408 -8.41 -13.40 24.03
N GLU A 409 -9.51 -13.16 23.32
CA GLU A 409 -10.38 -14.21 22.78
C GLU A 409 -9.62 -15.16 21.83
N LEU A 410 -8.67 -14.64 21.04
CA LEU A 410 -7.79 -15.48 20.24
C LEU A 410 -6.99 -16.47 21.10
N THR A 411 -6.48 -16.04 22.25
CA THR A 411 -5.74 -16.94 23.14
C THR A 411 -6.60 -18.06 23.71
N ASP A 412 -7.92 -17.86 23.77
CA ASP A 412 -8.85 -18.90 24.19
C ASP A 412 -8.99 -19.99 23.11
N ALA A 413 -8.86 -19.65 21.82
CA ALA A 413 -8.79 -20.66 20.77
C ALA A 413 -7.55 -21.55 20.91
N TRP A 414 -6.38 -20.96 21.20
CA TRP A 414 -5.16 -21.71 21.48
C TRP A 414 -5.31 -22.61 22.72
N GLU A 415 -5.98 -22.13 23.77
CA GLU A 415 -6.29 -22.99 24.93
C GLU A 415 -7.18 -24.18 24.56
N LEU A 416 -8.19 -23.97 23.71
CA LEU A 416 -9.05 -25.06 23.22
C LEU A 416 -8.24 -26.12 22.44
N ASP A 417 -7.28 -25.69 21.62
CA ASP A 417 -6.41 -26.60 20.88
C ASP A 417 -5.49 -27.40 21.80
N LEU A 418 -4.92 -26.77 22.84
CA LEU A 418 -4.12 -27.45 23.87
C LEU A 418 -4.93 -28.45 24.69
N LEU A 419 -6.18 -28.13 25.01
CA LEU A 419 -7.07 -29.08 25.69
C LEU A 419 -7.35 -30.32 24.84
N GLY A 420 -7.22 -30.22 23.51
CA GLY A 420 -7.33 -31.34 22.58
C GLY A 420 -8.69 -32.05 22.58
N LYS A 421 -9.73 -31.42 23.15
CA LYS A 421 -11.05 -32.01 23.30
C LYS A 421 -11.75 -32.17 21.94
N PRO A 422 -12.63 -33.17 21.77
CA PRO A 422 -13.38 -33.32 20.53
C PRO A 422 -14.32 -32.13 20.31
N VAL A 423 -14.34 -31.60 19.09
CA VAL A 423 -15.42 -30.73 18.61
C VAL A 423 -16.69 -31.59 18.54
N LYS A 424 -17.68 -31.34 19.40
CA LYS A 424 -18.84 -32.26 19.51
C LYS A 424 -19.90 -31.91 18.48
N LYS A 425 -20.27 -30.63 18.42
CA LYS A 425 -21.34 -30.09 17.60
C LYS A 425 -20.82 -29.13 16.54
N GLN A 426 -21.64 -28.87 15.53
CA GLN A 426 -21.39 -27.86 14.52
C GLN A 426 -21.26 -26.45 15.11
N ASN A 427 -22.04 -26.12 16.14
CA ASN A 427 -21.92 -24.82 16.81
C ASN A 427 -20.55 -24.67 17.49
N ASP A 428 -20.02 -25.73 18.11
CA ASP A 428 -18.67 -25.71 18.68
C ASP A 428 -17.60 -25.39 17.62
N LEU A 429 -17.77 -25.92 16.38
CA LEU A 429 -16.89 -25.61 15.25
C LEU A 429 -17.02 -24.14 14.81
N LEU A 430 -18.26 -23.62 14.76
CA LEU A 430 -18.51 -22.22 14.43
C LEU A 430 -17.88 -21.29 15.46
N ASP A 431 -18.04 -21.59 16.74
CA ASP A 431 -17.47 -20.83 17.86
C ASP A 431 -15.94 -20.85 17.81
N TYR A 432 -15.33 -22.03 17.59
CA TYR A 432 -13.89 -22.15 17.39
C TYR A 432 -13.40 -21.31 16.20
N ALA A 433 -14.07 -21.40 15.05
CA ALA A 433 -13.70 -20.63 13.86
C ALA A 433 -13.82 -19.10 14.08
N ALA A 434 -14.81 -18.67 14.86
CA ALA A 434 -14.99 -17.29 15.26
C ALA A 434 -13.88 -16.80 16.20
N LEU A 435 -13.40 -17.65 17.12
CA LEU A 435 -12.30 -17.33 18.02
C LEU A 435 -10.95 -17.28 17.32
N ILE A 436 -10.57 -18.30 16.53
CA ILE A 436 -9.20 -18.39 15.98
C ILE A 436 -8.97 -17.44 14.80
N SER A 437 -9.91 -17.35 13.85
CA SER A 437 -9.72 -16.55 12.63
C SER A 437 -10.64 -15.35 12.59
N GLY A 438 -11.83 -15.44 13.19
CA GLY A 438 -12.75 -14.31 13.29
C GLY A 438 -12.14 -13.13 14.05
N THR A 439 -11.54 -13.35 15.22
CA THR A 439 -10.83 -12.31 15.99
C THR A 439 -9.63 -11.74 15.23
N PHE A 440 -8.90 -12.55 14.46
CA PHE A 440 -7.83 -12.06 13.58
C PHE A 440 -8.37 -11.10 12.51
N GLY A 441 -9.55 -11.40 11.95
CA GLY A 441 -10.27 -10.49 11.05
C GLY A 441 -10.64 -9.16 11.70
N GLU A 442 -11.07 -9.17 12.97
CA GLU A 442 -11.33 -7.95 13.75
C GLU A 442 -10.07 -7.09 13.91
N LEU A 443 -8.92 -7.71 14.19
CA LEU A 443 -7.66 -7.01 14.39
C LEU A 443 -7.09 -6.43 13.09
N CYS A 444 -7.23 -7.15 11.98
CA CYS A 444 -6.91 -6.62 10.66
C CYS A 444 -7.78 -5.38 10.35
N THR A 445 -9.08 -5.44 10.70
CA THR A 445 -10.01 -4.31 10.56
C THR A 445 -9.58 -3.13 11.43
N CYS A 446 -9.08 -3.37 12.64
CA CYS A 446 -8.54 -2.31 13.49
C CYS A 446 -7.38 -1.57 12.82
N ALA A 447 -6.39 -2.31 12.31
CA ALA A 447 -5.26 -1.73 11.59
C ALA A 447 -5.68 -0.97 10.32
N ILE A 448 -6.65 -1.52 9.56
CA ILE A 448 -7.22 -0.88 8.38
C ILE A 448 -7.85 0.46 8.73
N MET A 449 -8.76 0.49 9.70
CA MET A 449 -9.48 1.72 10.08
C MET A 449 -8.52 2.79 10.60
N TYR A 450 -7.52 2.39 11.39
CA TYR A 450 -6.47 3.30 11.86
C TYR A 450 -5.68 3.93 10.70
N LYS A 451 -5.07 3.08 9.86
CA LYS A 451 -4.17 3.52 8.78
C LYS A 451 -4.86 4.21 7.61
N THR A 452 -6.18 4.14 7.52
CA THR A 452 -6.97 4.86 6.51
C THR A 452 -7.59 6.16 7.03
N GLY A 453 -7.32 6.51 8.30
CA GLY A 453 -7.78 7.75 8.92
C GLY A 453 -9.22 7.72 9.41
N HIS A 454 -9.76 6.53 9.73
CA HIS A 454 -11.10 6.37 10.30
C HIS A 454 -11.08 6.24 11.83
N GLY A 455 -9.92 6.47 12.46
CA GLY A 455 -9.78 6.62 13.90
C GLY A 455 -9.25 5.38 14.64
N ASN A 456 -9.17 5.52 15.97
CA ASN A 456 -8.61 4.52 16.89
C ASN A 456 -9.70 3.58 17.42
N TRP A 457 -9.30 2.34 17.72
CA TRP A 457 -10.04 1.45 18.60
C TRP A 457 -9.83 1.74 20.11
N GLY A 458 -8.96 2.72 20.43
CA GLY A 458 -8.70 3.29 21.77
C GLY A 458 -9.69 4.40 22.19
N LYS A 459 -9.65 4.82 23.46
CA LYS A 459 -10.63 5.73 24.09
C LYS A 459 -10.53 7.19 23.59
N GLN A 460 -10.96 7.53 22.38
CA GLN A 460 -11.27 8.92 22.01
C GLN A 460 -12.50 9.03 21.08
N LEU A 461 -13.00 10.26 20.95
CA LEU A 461 -14.40 10.71 20.81
C LEU A 461 -15.23 10.29 19.58
N ASP A 462 -14.75 9.47 18.66
CA ASP A 462 -15.53 9.04 17.48
C ASP A 462 -15.60 7.51 17.40
N ASN A 463 -16.68 6.95 17.93
CA ASN A 463 -16.89 5.50 18.06
C ASN A 463 -17.40 4.83 16.76
N ALA A 464 -17.45 5.54 15.62
CA ALA A 464 -17.87 4.93 14.35
C ALA A 464 -16.94 3.77 13.93
N ALA A 465 -15.65 3.84 14.27
CA ALA A 465 -14.72 2.72 14.09
C ALA A 465 -15.06 1.51 14.96
N ARG A 466 -15.79 1.69 16.08
CA ARG A 466 -16.20 0.66 17.04
C ARG A 466 -17.58 0.07 16.78
N ASP A 467 -18.11 0.24 15.57
CA ASP A 467 -19.37 -0.37 15.20
C ASP A 467 -19.26 -1.89 15.37
N GLU A 468 -20.00 -2.42 16.35
CA GLU A 468 -20.10 -3.86 16.59
C GLU A 468 -20.59 -4.59 15.34
N ASP A 469 -21.34 -3.91 14.45
CA ASP A 469 -21.71 -4.50 13.15
C ASP A 469 -20.50 -4.67 12.24
N VAL A 470 -19.53 -3.75 12.24
CA VAL A 470 -18.29 -3.85 11.45
C VAL A 470 -17.44 -5.01 11.97
N LEU A 471 -17.23 -5.12 13.29
CA LEU A 471 -16.48 -6.25 13.85
C LEU A 471 -17.20 -7.58 13.68
N SER A 472 -18.51 -7.61 13.90
CA SER A 472 -19.31 -8.82 13.73
C SER A 472 -19.25 -9.33 12.29
N ARG A 473 -19.14 -8.44 11.31
CA ARG A 473 -18.91 -8.81 9.91
C ARG A 473 -17.44 -9.17 9.62
N ALA A 474 -16.46 -8.48 10.21
CA ALA A 474 -15.06 -8.85 10.12
C ALA A 474 -14.79 -10.26 10.69
N ARG A 475 -15.42 -10.57 11.83
CA ARG A 475 -15.44 -11.90 12.44
C ARG A 475 -16.02 -12.94 11.50
N ALA A 476 -17.14 -12.62 10.84
CA ALA A 476 -17.74 -13.51 9.85
C ALA A 476 -16.78 -13.80 8.68
N THR A 477 -16.03 -12.80 8.22
CA THR A 477 -14.99 -12.97 7.18
C THR A 477 -13.92 -13.97 7.61
N GLY A 478 -13.33 -13.79 8.79
CA GLY A 478 -12.33 -14.74 9.32
C GLY A 478 -12.90 -16.13 9.56
N GLN A 479 -14.09 -16.22 10.15
CA GLN A 479 -14.80 -17.47 10.41
C GLN A 479 -15.02 -18.27 9.12
N CYS A 480 -15.45 -17.62 8.04
CA CYS A 480 -15.66 -18.25 6.74
C CYS A 480 -14.35 -18.83 6.18
N LEU A 481 -13.24 -18.09 6.28
CA LEU A 481 -11.92 -18.56 5.84
C LEU A 481 -11.44 -19.78 6.64
N GLN A 482 -11.69 -19.79 7.95
CA GLN A 482 -11.30 -20.91 8.81
C GLN A 482 -12.11 -22.18 8.53
N LEU A 483 -13.41 -22.05 8.29
CA LEU A 483 -14.25 -23.18 7.91
C LEU A 483 -13.76 -23.81 6.59
N VAL A 484 -13.36 -22.99 5.60
CA VAL A 484 -12.76 -23.49 4.36
C VAL A 484 -11.41 -24.17 4.61
N ASN A 485 -10.58 -23.65 5.52
CA ASN A 485 -9.32 -24.30 5.91
C ASN A 485 -9.56 -25.68 6.51
N ILE A 486 -10.46 -25.76 7.50
CA ILE A 486 -10.79 -27.01 8.18
C ILE A 486 -11.38 -28.03 7.18
N ALA A 487 -12.26 -27.58 6.28
CA ALA A 487 -12.83 -28.45 5.25
C ALA A 487 -11.77 -28.97 4.27
N ARG A 488 -10.75 -28.18 3.96
CA ARG A 488 -9.64 -28.54 3.05
C ARG A 488 -8.65 -29.51 3.68
N ASP A 489 -8.35 -29.32 4.97
CA ASP A 489 -7.17 -29.90 5.61
C ASP A 489 -7.49 -31.12 6.50
N ILE A 490 -8.69 -31.72 6.44
CA ILE A 490 -9.11 -32.86 7.28
C ILE A 490 -8.05 -33.98 7.34
N ILE A 491 -7.46 -34.39 6.20
CA ILE A 491 -6.41 -35.41 6.19
C ILE A 491 -5.13 -34.87 6.83
N ALA A 492 -4.69 -33.67 6.43
CA ALA A 492 -3.45 -33.08 6.92
C ALA A 492 -3.48 -32.89 8.44
N ASP A 493 -4.59 -32.37 8.97
CA ASP A 493 -4.84 -32.20 10.40
C ASP A 493 -4.80 -33.56 11.12
N SER A 494 -5.47 -34.57 10.57
CA SER A 494 -5.48 -35.92 11.15
C SER A 494 -4.08 -36.53 11.26
N LEU A 495 -3.23 -36.35 10.23
CA LEU A 495 -1.86 -36.89 10.22
C LEU A 495 -0.98 -36.28 11.32
N VAL A 496 -1.23 -35.05 11.73
CA VAL A 496 -0.53 -34.41 12.87
C VAL A 496 -1.26 -34.60 14.20
N GLY A 497 -2.36 -35.35 14.22
CA GLY A 497 -3.13 -35.63 15.44
C GLY A 497 -4.10 -34.52 15.82
N ARG A 498 -4.65 -33.79 14.84
CA ARG A 498 -5.71 -32.80 15.01
C ARG A 498 -6.99 -33.28 14.33
N CYS A 499 -8.15 -32.90 14.87
CA CYS A 499 -9.44 -33.26 14.30
C CYS A 499 -10.50 -32.22 14.69
N TYR A 500 -10.85 -31.37 13.72
CA TYR A 500 -11.88 -30.32 13.88
C TYR A 500 -13.24 -30.75 13.32
N VAL A 501 -13.32 -31.93 12.69
CA VAL A 501 -14.59 -32.48 12.21
C VAL A 501 -15.50 -32.76 13.41
N PRO A 502 -16.72 -32.19 13.46
CA PRO A 502 -17.63 -32.43 14.57
C PRO A 502 -17.96 -33.92 14.73
N VAL A 503 -17.89 -34.43 15.95
CA VAL A 503 -18.23 -35.83 16.28
C VAL A 503 -19.67 -36.15 15.85
N GLN A 504 -20.59 -35.18 15.92
CA GLN A 504 -21.96 -35.33 15.42
C GLN A 504 -22.07 -35.66 13.92
N TYR A 505 -21.00 -35.48 13.14
CA TYR A 505 -21.00 -35.88 11.73
C TYR A 505 -20.66 -37.36 11.54
N MET A 506 -20.02 -37.97 12.54
CA MET A 506 -19.47 -39.31 12.46
C MET A 506 -20.52 -40.37 12.79
N ALA A 507 -20.57 -41.44 12.00
CA ALA A 507 -21.51 -42.54 12.23
C ALA A 507 -21.14 -43.41 13.46
N SER A 508 -19.85 -43.47 13.81
CA SER A 508 -19.35 -44.25 14.94
C SER A 508 -18.23 -43.52 15.69
N LYS A 509 -18.06 -43.84 16.98
CA LYS A 509 -16.94 -43.33 17.79
C LYS A 509 -15.58 -43.77 17.25
N ASP A 510 -15.51 -44.90 16.55
CA ASP A 510 -14.28 -45.39 15.93
C ASP A 510 -13.75 -44.44 14.86
N THR A 511 -14.62 -43.69 14.19
CA THR A 511 -14.19 -42.68 13.21
C THR A 511 -13.33 -41.59 13.86
N TYR A 512 -13.73 -41.12 15.05
CA TYR A 512 -12.96 -40.11 15.78
C TYR A 512 -11.59 -40.68 16.18
N ARG A 513 -11.57 -41.93 16.67
CA ARG A 513 -10.33 -42.65 17.01
C ARG A 513 -9.38 -42.71 15.81
N LEU A 514 -9.88 -43.05 14.64
CA LEU A 514 -9.09 -43.13 13.41
C LEU A 514 -8.49 -41.77 13.01
N LEU A 515 -9.29 -40.69 13.10
CA LEU A 515 -8.85 -39.35 12.71
C LEU A 515 -7.88 -38.71 13.72
N LYS A 516 -8.14 -38.86 15.02
CA LYS A 516 -7.38 -38.14 16.07
C LYS A 516 -6.28 -38.98 16.69
N GLU A 517 -6.60 -40.19 17.16
CA GLU A 517 -5.70 -41.00 17.99
C GLU A 517 -4.77 -41.87 17.13
N ALA A 518 -5.34 -42.62 16.18
CA ALA A 518 -4.59 -43.51 15.31
C ALA A 518 -3.90 -42.79 14.13
N LYS A 519 -4.28 -41.52 13.87
CA LYS A 519 -3.75 -40.69 12.76
C LYS A 519 -3.81 -41.42 11.41
N ALA A 520 -4.89 -42.17 11.19
CA ALA A 520 -5.10 -43.06 10.05
C ALA A 520 -6.31 -42.60 9.22
N PRO A 521 -6.32 -41.37 8.68
CA PRO A 521 -7.49 -40.79 8.03
C PRO A 521 -7.97 -41.60 6.82
N TYR A 522 -7.04 -42.24 6.10
CA TYR A 522 -7.35 -43.04 4.92
C TYR A 522 -8.24 -44.26 5.22
N GLN A 523 -8.24 -44.77 6.47
CA GLN A 523 -9.12 -45.88 6.88
C GLN A 523 -10.59 -45.48 7.02
N VAL A 524 -10.88 -44.18 7.17
CA VAL A 524 -12.26 -43.65 7.24
C VAL A 524 -12.96 -43.72 5.87
N GLY A 525 -12.18 -43.79 4.79
CA GLY A 525 -12.67 -43.80 3.42
C GLY A 525 -12.83 -42.40 2.85
N GLU A 526 -12.35 -42.22 1.62
CA GLU A 526 -12.30 -40.95 0.91
C GLU A 526 -13.67 -40.27 0.76
N HIS A 527 -14.70 -41.05 0.40
CA HIS A 527 -16.07 -40.55 0.27
C HIS A 527 -16.62 -40.01 1.59
N THR A 528 -16.33 -40.67 2.71
CA THR A 528 -16.75 -40.24 4.04
C THR A 528 -16.06 -38.94 4.43
N LEU A 529 -14.74 -38.84 4.23
CA LEU A 529 -13.98 -37.60 4.48
C LEU A 529 -14.50 -36.44 3.64
N LYS A 530 -14.75 -36.69 2.35
CA LYS A 530 -15.36 -35.70 1.45
C LYS A 530 -16.72 -35.24 1.97
N SER A 531 -17.57 -36.16 2.46
CA SER A 531 -18.87 -35.79 3.01
C SER A 531 -18.76 -34.84 4.21
N TYR A 532 -17.76 -35.02 5.08
CA TYR A 532 -17.50 -34.10 6.18
C TYR A 532 -17.04 -32.74 5.69
N SER A 533 -16.10 -32.71 4.74
CA SER A 533 -15.63 -31.49 4.09
C SER A 533 -16.80 -30.68 3.50
N LEU A 534 -17.69 -31.33 2.74
CA LEU A 534 -18.84 -30.68 2.12
C LEU A 534 -19.81 -30.08 3.14
N ARG A 535 -20.08 -30.78 4.25
CA ARG A 535 -20.92 -30.27 5.34
C ARG A 535 -20.31 -29.05 6.02
N ILE A 536 -18.99 -28.99 6.17
CA ILE A 536 -18.30 -27.82 6.75
C ILE A 536 -18.31 -26.65 5.75
N LEU A 537 -18.14 -26.91 4.46
CA LEU A 537 -18.24 -25.89 3.41
C LEU A 537 -19.64 -25.26 3.35
N GLU A 538 -20.70 -26.03 3.61
CA GLU A 538 -22.07 -25.51 3.68
C GLU A 538 -22.24 -24.47 4.81
N LEU A 539 -21.49 -24.62 5.92
CA LEU A 539 -21.45 -23.61 6.99
C LEU A 539 -20.79 -22.31 6.52
N ALA A 540 -19.68 -22.44 5.78
CA ALA A 540 -19.00 -21.30 5.21
C ALA A 540 -19.92 -20.55 4.24
N ASP A 541 -20.67 -21.28 3.41
CA ASP A 541 -21.64 -20.69 2.48
C ASP A 541 -22.73 -19.90 3.22
N GLN A 542 -23.25 -20.41 4.35
CA GLN A 542 -24.26 -19.72 5.18
C GLN A 542 -23.77 -18.39 5.78
N ILE A 543 -22.46 -18.25 6.00
CA ILE A 543 -21.85 -17.05 6.62
C ILE A 543 -21.31 -16.08 5.55
N SER A 544 -21.07 -16.57 4.33
CA SER A 544 -20.43 -15.84 3.23
C SER A 544 -21.09 -14.48 2.92
N ASP A 545 -22.42 -14.40 2.93
CA ASP A 545 -23.13 -13.13 2.66
C ASP A 545 -22.83 -12.07 3.73
N LYS A 546 -22.76 -12.47 5.01
CA LYS A 546 -22.40 -11.56 6.10
C LYS A 546 -20.93 -11.13 6.00
N ALA A 547 -20.04 -12.07 5.65
CA ALA A 547 -18.63 -11.78 5.41
C ALA A 547 -18.43 -10.76 4.28
N GLN A 548 -19.07 -10.97 3.13
CA GLN A 548 -18.98 -10.05 1.99
C GLN A 548 -19.51 -8.65 2.32
N LYS A 549 -20.64 -8.55 3.02
CA LYS A 549 -21.15 -7.27 3.55
C LYS A 549 -20.21 -6.59 4.53
N GLY A 550 -19.30 -7.34 5.17
CA GLY A 550 -18.21 -6.78 5.97
C GLY A 550 -17.16 -6.09 5.12
N ILE A 551 -16.78 -6.73 4.02
CA ILE A 551 -15.81 -6.18 3.06
C ILE A 551 -16.36 -4.88 2.45
N ASP A 552 -17.64 -4.84 2.13
CA ASP A 552 -18.30 -3.63 1.60
C ASP A 552 -18.33 -2.45 2.59
N GLY A 553 -18.19 -2.72 3.89
CA GLY A 553 -18.13 -1.72 4.96
C GLY A 553 -16.73 -1.17 5.24
N LEU A 554 -15.68 -1.72 4.62
CA LEU A 554 -14.31 -1.23 4.78
C LEU A 554 -14.06 0.03 3.93
N PRO A 555 -12.99 0.80 4.20
CA PRO A 555 -12.57 1.90 3.34
C PRO A 555 -12.38 1.46 1.88
N GLU A 556 -12.84 2.28 0.92
CA GLU A 556 -12.86 1.95 -0.51
C GLU A 556 -11.49 1.46 -1.04
N GLU A 557 -10.41 2.09 -0.57
CA GLU A 557 -9.03 1.80 -0.99
C GLU A 557 -8.49 0.42 -0.58
N VAL A 558 -9.19 -0.33 0.27
CA VAL A 558 -8.82 -1.70 0.66
C VAL A 558 -9.82 -2.76 0.24
N GLN A 559 -11.05 -2.38 -0.14
CA GLN A 559 -12.14 -3.34 -0.35
C GLN A 559 -11.80 -4.38 -1.42
N ASP A 560 -11.30 -3.95 -2.58
CA ASP A 560 -11.02 -4.86 -3.69
C ASP A 560 -9.85 -5.81 -3.38
N SER A 561 -8.87 -5.35 -2.60
CA SER A 561 -7.74 -6.16 -2.12
C SER A 561 -8.21 -7.24 -1.15
N ILE A 562 -9.07 -6.89 -0.19
CA ILE A 562 -9.68 -7.84 0.75
C ILE A 562 -10.61 -8.80 0.01
N ARG A 563 -11.39 -8.31 -0.96
CA ARG A 563 -12.29 -9.13 -1.77
C ARG A 563 -11.53 -10.15 -2.60
N ALA A 564 -10.45 -9.72 -3.28
CA ALA A 564 -9.56 -10.62 -4.00
C ALA A 564 -9.01 -11.72 -3.06
N ALA A 565 -8.56 -11.32 -1.87
CA ALA A 565 -8.05 -12.24 -0.87
C ALA A 565 -9.08 -13.27 -0.42
N PHE A 566 -10.27 -12.80 -0.07
CA PHE A 566 -11.38 -13.62 0.36
C PHE A 566 -11.82 -14.59 -0.73
N GLU A 567 -12.05 -14.12 -1.95
CA GLU A 567 -12.53 -14.95 -3.05
C GLU A 567 -11.51 -16.01 -3.51
N ILE A 568 -10.21 -15.68 -3.53
CA ILE A 568 -9.16 -16.67 -3.83
C ILE A 568 -9.25 -17.84 -2.84
N TYR A 569 -9.52 -17.55 -1.57
CA TYR A 569 -9.67 -18.57 -0.56
C TYR A 569 -10.97 -19.37 -0.73
N MET A 570 -12.09 -18.67 -0.94
CA MET A 570 -13.39 -19.31 -1.17
C MET A 570 -13.41 -20.21 -2.41
N ALA A 571 -12.56 -19.95 -3.40
CA ALA A 571 -12.40 -20.80 -4.58
C ALA A 571 -11.89 -22.22 -4.28
N ILE A 572 -11.37 -22.48 -3.07
CA ILE A 572 -11.05 -23.84 -2.61
C ILE A 572 -12.33 -24.70 -2.51
N GLY A 573 -13.46 -24.11 -2.09
CA GLY A 573 -14.71 -24.83 -1.92
C GLY A 573 -15.21 -25.50 -3.21
N PRO A 574 -15.34 -24.77 -4.34
CA PRO A 574 -15.68 -25.38 -5.63
C PRO A 574 -14.71 -26.46 -6.10
N ILE A 575 -13.40 -26.30 -5.82
CA ILE A 575 -12.40 -27.33 -6.15
C ILE A 575 -12.70 -28.61 -5.39
N LEU A 576 -12.92 -28.53 -4.07
CA LEU A 576 -13.28 -29.69 -3.24
C LEU A 576 -14.61 -30.34 -3.66
N ARG A 577 -15.60 -29.53 -4.07
CA ARG A 577 -16.90 -30.05 -4.54
C ARG A 577 -16.74 -30.85 -5.84
N ASN A 578 -16.00 -30.29 -6.80
CA ASN A 578 -15.87 -30.84 -8.15
C ASN A 578 -14.83 -31.95 -8.31
N ASP A 579 -13.88 -32.08 -7.37
CA ASP A 579 -12.92 -33.18 -7.37
C ASP A 579 -13.65 -34.53 -7.24
N SER A 580 -13.28 -35.57 -7.97
CA SER A 580 -13.89 -36.90 -7.79
C SER A 580 -13.51 -37.53 -6.44
N GLY A 581 -12.36 -37.14 -5.89
CA GLY A 581 -11.81 -37.65 -4.65
C GLY A 581 -11.76 -36.61 -3.53
N PHE A 582 -10.95 -36.89 -2.51
CA PHE A 582 -10.61 -36.01 -1.40
C PHE A 582 -9.07 -35.93 -1.26
N PRO A 583 -8.44 -34.88 -1.82
CA PRO A 583 -6.99 -34.79 -1.84
C PRO A 583 -6.42 -34.50 -0.45
N LEU A 584 -5.13 -34.81 -0.24
CA LEU A 584 -4.40 -34.40 0.97
C LEU A 584 -4.52 -32.90 1.24
N ARG A 585 -4.46 -32.08 0.17
CA ARG A 585 -4.68 -30.64 0.24
C ARG A 585 -5.09 -30.06 -1.11
N ALA A 586 -6.33 -29.57 -1.21
CA ALA A 586 -6.79 -28.87 -2.41
C ALA A 586 -6.10 -27.49 -2.55
N LYS A 587 -5.73 -27.12 -3.78
CA LYS A 587 -5.09 -25.84 -4.07
C LYS A 587 -5.74 -25.18 -5.26
N VAL A 588 -5.97 -23.87 -5.17
CA VAL A 588 -6.40 -23.07 -6.33
C VAL A 588 -5.22 -22.93 -7.29
N PRO A 589 -5.34 -23.30 -8.58
CA PRO A 589 -4.29 -23.11 -9.56
C PRO A 589 -3.85 -21.63 -9.66
N LYS A 590 -2.56 -21.37 -9.86
CA LYS A 590 -2.01 -19.99 -9.90
C LYS A 590 -2.72 -19.09 -10.91
N GLY A 591 -3.01 -19.59 -12.11
CA GLY A 591 -3.73 -18.83 -13.13
C GLY A 591 -5.15 -18.44 -12.67
N GLN A 592 -5.83 -19.30 -11.93
CA GLN A 592 -7.14 -18.99 -11.35
C GLN A 592 -7.03 -17.98 -10.21
N GLN A 593 -5.99 -18.07 -9.35
CA GLN A 593 -5.74 -17.05 -8.31
C GLN A 593 -5.50 -15.67 -8.94
N GLN A 594 -4.67 -15.60 -9.98
CA GLN A 594 -4.39 -14.37 -10.72
C GLN A 594 -5.64 -13.83 -11.41
N TRP A 595 -6.46 -14.70 -12.00
CA TRP A 595 -7.72 -14.32 -12.62
C TRP A 595 -8.72 -13.76 -11.60
N ILE A 596 -8.90 -14.41 -10.44
CA ILE A 596 -9.78 -13.92 -9.37
C ILE A 596 -9.28 -12.56 -8.85
N ALA A 597 -7.98 -12.43 -8.60
CA ALA A 597 -7.38 -11.17 -8.20
C ALA A 597 -7.68 -10.07 -9.23
N LEU A 598 -7.36 -10.31 -10.51
CA LEU A 598 -7.62 -9.37 -11.60
C LEU A 598 -9.10 -9.00 -11.67
N ARG A 599 -10.00 -9.98 -11.59
CA ARG A 599 -11.45 -9.80 -11.61
C ARG A 599 -11.96 -8.89 -10.49
N CYS A 600 -11.48 -9.11 -9.27
CA CYS A 600 -11.83 -8.29 -8.12
C CYS A 600 -11.28 -6.87 -8.24
N ILE A 601 -9.97 -6.76 -8.46
CA ILE A 601 -9.21 -5.51 -8.52
C ILE A 601 -9.74 -4.57 -9.61
N TYR A 602 -10.15 -5.11 -10.77
CA TYR A 602 -10.65 -4.31 -11.89
C TYR A 602 -12.17 -4.29 -11.99
N GLY A 603 -12.88 -4.85 -11.01
CA GLY A 603 -14.34 -4.76 -10.94
C GLY A 603 -15.08 -5.47 -12.08
N PHE A 604 -14.48 -6.47 -12.73
CA PHE A 604 -15.19 -7.32 -13.68
C PHE A 604 -16.22 -8.16 -12.90
N ARG A 605 -17.44 -7.63 -12.75
CA ARG A 605 -18.55 -8.28 -12.04
C ARG A 605 -19.59 -8.82 -13.03
N GLY A 606 -20.22 -9.95 -12.68
CA GLY A 606 -21.39 -10.46 -13.40
C GLY A 606 -21.12 -10.90 -14.85
N PRO A 607 -21.93 -10.49 -15.84
CA PRO A 607 -21.85 -10.97 -17.24
C PRO A 607 -20.51 -10.68 -17.92
N VAL A 608 -19.91 -9.51 -17.65
CA VAL A 608 -18.60 -9.10 -18.20
C VAL A 608 -17.49 -10.02 -17.70
N ALA A 609 -17.54 -10.40 -16.42
CA ALA A 609 -16.61 -11.36 -15.85
C ALA A 609 -16.72 -12.73 -16.53
N ARG A 610 -17.94 -13.22 -16.77
CA ARG A 610 -18.19 -14.50 -17.45
C ARG A 610 -17.72 -14.47 -18.91
N ALA A 611 -17.95 -13.36 -19.61
CA ALA A 611 -17.47 -13.18 -20.99
C ALA A 611 -15.94 -13.18 -21.05
N ILE A 612 -15.27 -12.37 -20.22
CA ILE A 612 -13.79 -12.30 -20.21
C ILE A 612 -13.18 -13.62 -19.69
N THR A 613 -13.78 -14.26 -18.68
CA THR A 613 -13.35 -15.59 -18.20
C THR A 613 -13.39 -16.63 -19.33
N ARG A 614 -14.50 -16.67 -20.09
CA ARG A 614 -14.66 -17.56 -21.24
C ARG A 614 -13.58 -17.29 -22.29
N THR A 615 -13.36 -16.03 -22.65
CA THR A 615 -12.33 -15.63 -23.62
C THR A 615 -10.91 -15.94 -23.11
N PHE A 616 -10.62 -15.75 -21.82
CA PHE A 616 -9.32 -16.07 -21.22
C PHE A 616 -9.05 -17.57 -21.25
N TYR A 617 -10.01 -18.42 -20.85
CA TYR A 617 -9.86 -19.87 -20.94
C TYR A 617 -9.77 -20.35 -22.39
N GLU A 618 -10.51 -19.75 -23.31
CA GLU A 618 -10.40 -20.03 -24.76
C GLU A 618 -8.97 -19.70 -25.26
N MET A 619 -8.41 -18.53 -24.93
CA MET A 619 -7.04 -18.14 -25.30
C MET A 619 -5.96 -19.05 -24.68
N VAL A 620 -6.08 -19.36 -23.39
CA VAL A 620 -5.14 -20.27 -22.72
C VAL A 620 -5.22 -21.68 -23.32
N SER A 621 -6.42 -22.14 -23.69
CA SER A 621 -6.60 -23.44 -24.35
C SER A 621 -5.98 -23.47 -25.75
N LEU A 622 -6.10 -22.39 -26.53
CA LEU A 622 -5.48 -22.25 -27.85
C LEU A 622 -3.95 -22.30 -27.73
N TYR A 623 -3.39 -21.55 -26.77
CA TYR A 623 -1.95 -21.54 -26.52
C TYR A 623 -1.43 -22.93 -26.10
N SER A 624 -2.17 -23.64 -25.24
CA SER A 624 -1.79 -25.00 -24.82
C SER A 624 -1.88 -26.04 -25.94
N ARG A 625 -2.79 -25.84 -26.91
CA ARG A 625 -2.92 -26.71 -28.10
C ARG A 625 -1.83 -26.47 -29.14
N GLU A 626 -1.36 -25.23 -29.28
CA GLU A 626 -0.22 -24.92 -30.17
C GLU A 626 1.08 -25.54 -29.66
N THR A 627 1.31 -25.57 -28.35
CA THR A 627 2.50 -26.22 -27.77
C THR A 627 2.50 -27.76 -27.87
N THR A 628 1.35 -28.40 -28.06
CA THR A 628 1.27 -29.86 -28.26
C THR A 628 1.38 -30.30 -29.72
N ASN A 629 1.29 -29.36 -30.68
CA ASN A 629 1.39 -29.67 -32.12
C ASN A 629 2.80 -29.41 -32.69
N THR A 630 3.78 -29.09 -31.85
CA THR A 630 5.19 -28.86 -32.24
C THR A 630 6.15 -29.91 -31.69
N HIS A 631 5.71 -31.17 -31.58
CA HIS A 631 6.58 -32.33 -31.32
C HIS A 631 6.31 -33.45 -32.30
#